data_AF-A0A520EV31-F1
#
_entry.id   AF-A0A520EV31-F1
#
_cell.length_a   1.000
_cell.length_b   1.000
_cell.length_c   1.000
_cell.angle_alpha   90.00
_cell.angle_beta   90.00
_cell.angle_gamma   90.00
#
_symmetry.space_group_name_H-M   'P 1'
#
loop_
_entity.id
_entity.type
_entity.pdbx_description
1 polymer ?
#
loop_
_entity_poly.entity_id
_entity_poly.type
_entity_poly.pdbx_seq_one_letter_code
_entity_poly.pdbx_strand_id
1 'polypeptide(L)'
;GLGPLQDVAEHLAPHSLERRASSPAGRPSVELESGSGLESVYAMRMLLPVVDSTTLGLGRVEDDLIVSADGRRRRVTLASVLRRCIADSAELDGPFLVVRFRPDPDVWPL
;
A
#
# COMPACT_ATOMS: atom_id res chain seq x y z
N GLY A 1 -14.05 42.75 29.36
CA GLY A 1 -13.62 42.97 27.97
C GLY A 1 -12.41 42.10 27.73
N LEU A 2 -12.60 40.98 27.03
CA LEU A 2 -11.53 40.04 26.69
C LEU A 2 -11.19 40.30 25.22
N GLY A 3 -9.93 40.65 24.92
CA GLY A 3 -9.47 40.93 23.56
C GLY A 3 -9.32 39.65 22.72
N PRO A 4 -9.34 39.74 21.38
CA PRO A 4 -9.21 38.57 20.53
C PRO A 4 -7.75 38.16 20.35
N LEU A 5 -7.43 36.92 20.71
CA LEU A 5 -6.28 36.18 20.19
C LEU A 5 -6.72 35.53 18.88
N GLN A 6 -6.26 36.07 17.74
CA GLN A 6 -6.37 35.43 16.43
C GLN A 6 -5.10 35.74 15.64
N ASP A 7 -3.99 35.14 16.06
CA ASP A 7 -2.84 34.96 15.20
C ASP A 7 -3.07 33.66 14.43
N VAL A 8 -3.35 33.80 13.14
CA VAL A 8 -3.63 32.69 12.23
C VAL A 8 -2.29 32.07 11.89
N ALA A 9 -1.97 30.95 12.53
CA ALA A 9 -0.83 30.12 12.18
C ALA A 9 -1.10 29.40 10.85
N GLU A 10 -1.06 30.15 9.76
CA GLU A 10 -0.93 29.62 8.41
C GLU A 10 0.56 29.38 8.15
N HIS A 11 0.91 28.21 7.62
CA HIS A 11 2.26 27.69 7.38
C HIS A 11 2.84 26.80 8.48
N LEU A 12 2.33 25.59 8.57
CA LEU A 12 3.15 24.39 8.35
C LEU A 12 2.20 23.20 8.15
N ALA A 13 2.16 22.62 6.95
CA ALA A 13 1.77 21.23 6.82
C ALA A 13 3.07 20.42 6.90
N PRO A 14 3.52 19.98 8.08
CA PRO A 14 4.60 19.01 8.14
C PRO A 14 4.08 17.71 7.55
N HIS A 15 4.76 17.27 6.50
CA HIS A 15 5.01 15.90 6.10
C HIS A 15 4.15 14.82 6.79
N SER A 16 3.35 14.12 5.99
CA SER A 16 2.50 12.95 6.29
C SER A 16 3.23 11.71 6.85
N LEU A 17 4.25 11.91 7.66
CA LEU A 17 4.83 10.89 8.52
C LEU A 17 3.79 10.61 9.61
N GLU A 18 3.61 9.34 9.97
CA GLU A 18 2.70 8.86 11.03
C GLU A 18 1.29 8.41 10.59
N ARG A 19 1.24 7.51 9.61
CA ARG A 19 0.43 6.29 9.79
C ARG A 19 1.30 5.05 9.61
N ARG A 20 2.24 4.85 10.52
CA ARG A 20 2.86 3.52 10.72
C ARG A 20 1.85 2.64 11.45
N ALA A 21 0.86 2.09 10.74
CA ALA A 21 0.16 0.93 11.26
C ALA A 21 1.11 -0.27 11.09
N SER A 22 1.96 -0.48 12.11
CA SER A 22 2.70 -1.73 12.28
C SER A 22 1.68 -2.86 12.33
N SER A 23 1.46 -3.49 11.18
CA SER A 23 0.59 -4.65 11.09
C SER A 23 1.32 -5.80 11.76
N PRO A 24 0.67 -6.50 12.72
CA PRO A 24 1.34 -7.53 13.50
C PRO A 24 1.92 -8.57 12.53
N ALA A 25 3.21 -8.82 12.73
CA ALA A 25 4.11 -9.43 11.76
C ALA A 25 3.49 -10.64 11.04
N GLY A 26 3.36 -10.55 9.71
CA GLY A 26 3.07 -11.67 8.83
C GLY A 26 1.76 -11.60 8.03
N ARG A 27 0.78 -10.80 8.47
CA ARG A 27 -0.44 -10.54 7.69
C ARG A 27 -0.25 -9.35 6.75
N PRO A 28 -0.70 -9.42 5.48
CA PRO A 28 -0.71 -8.26 4.61
C PRO A 28 -1.62 -7.17 5.19
N SER A 29 -1.16 -5.93 5.10
CA SER A 29 -1.94 -4.74 5.41
C SER A 29 -2.10 -3.88 4.19
N VAL A 30 -3.21 -3.15 4.11
CA VAL A 30 -3.53 -2.30 2.98
C VAL A 30 -3.84 -0.90 3.49
N GLU A 31 -3.19 0.09 2.90
CA GLU A 31 -3.37 1.49 3.23
C GLU A 31 -3.58 2.31 1.95
N LEU A 32 -4.36 3.38 2.05
CA LEU A 32 -4.40 4.42 1.01
C LEU A 32 -3.14 5.27 1.18
N GLU A 33 -2.21 5.16 0.24
CA GLU A 33 -0.94 5.88 0.26
C GLU A 33 -1.13 7.32 -0.20
N SER A 34 -1.92 7.54 -1.26
CA SER A 34 -2.19 8.87 -1.81
C SER A 34 -3.43 8.89 -2.72
N GLY A 35 -3.85 10.09 -3.12
CA GLY A 35 -4.89 10.30 -4.13
C GLY A 35 -6.33 10.06 -3.65
N SER A 36 -7.25 10.08 -4.60
CA SER A 36 -8.68 9.80 -4.40
C SER A 36 -9.31 9.33 -5.71
N GLY A 37 -10.44 8.62 -5.64
CA GLY A 37 -11.11 8.09 -6.84
C GLY A 37 -10.16 7.21 -7.65
N LEU A 38 -10.13 7.39 -8.98
CA LEU A 38 -9.21 6.68 -9.89
C LEU A 38 -7.74 7.06 -9.72
N GLU A 39 -7.44 8.21 -9.11
CA GLU A 39 -6.07 8.64 -8.82
C GLU A 39 -5.53 8.05 -7.51
N SER A 40 -6.31 7.19 -6.84
CA SER A 40 -5.89 6.55 -5.59
C SER A 40 -4.69 5.64 -5.82
N VAL A 41 -3.76 5.63 -4.86
CA VAL A 41 -2.69 4.65 -4.78
C VAL A 41 -2.87 3.87 -3.49
N TYR A 42 -3.11 2.57 -3.60
CA TYR A 42 -3.20 1.67 -2.45
C TYR A 42 -1.90 0.90 -2.29
N ALA A 43 -1.30 0.93 -1.10
CA ALA A 43 -0.11 0.16 -0.78
C ALA A 43 -0.48 -1.06 0.06
N MET A 44 -0.16 -2.26 -0.45
CA MET A 44 -0.17 -3.48 0.33
C MET A 44 1.22 -3.76 0.88
N ARG A 45 1.36 -3.86 2.20
CA ARG A 45 2.62 -4.18 2.88
C ARG A 45 2.54 -5.54 3.56
N MET A 46 3.55 -6.38 3.37
CA MET A 46 3.65 -7.66 4.08
C MET A 46 5.09 -8.03 4.40
N LEU A 47 5.28 -8.77 5.49
CA LEU A 47 6.58 -9.34 5.80
C LEU A 47 6.93 -10.39 4.74
N LEU A 48 8.07 -10.19 4.08
CA LEU A 48 8.66 -11.12 3.16
C LEU A 48 10.13 -11.26 3.56
N PRO A 49 10.49 -12.29 4.36
CA PRO A 49 11.87 -12.54 4.74
C PRO A 49 12.61 -13.04 3.49
N VAL A 50 12.96 -12.11 2.62
CA VAL A 50 13.71 -12.32 1.38
C VAL A 50 15.19 -12.26 1.70
N VAL A 51 15.96 -13.15 1.07
CA VAL A 51 17.42 -13.13 1.13
C VAL A 51 18.02 -12.55 -0.16
N ASP A 52 17.27 -12.56 -1.27
CA ASP A 52 17.65 -11.95 -2.56
C ASP A 52 16.44 -11.35 -3.32
N SER A 53 16.48 -10.06 -3.63
CA SER A 53 15.42 -9.35 -4.35
C SER A 53 15.28 -9.74 -5.82
N THR A 54 16.34 -10.31 -6.42
CA THR A 54 16.35 -10.71 -7.83
C THR A 54 15.50 -11.96 -8.09
N THR A 55 15.17 -12.71 -7.04
CA THR A 55 14.31 -13.90 -7.13
C THR A 55 12.82 -13.56 -6.91
N LEU A 56 12.50 -12.30 -6.62
CA LEU A 56 11.14 -11.84 -6.38
C LEU A 56 10.31 -11.88 -7.67
N GLY A 57 9.26 -12.70 -7.67
CA GLY A 57 8.29 -12.79 -8.74
C GLY A 57 6.88 -12.50 -8.23
N LEU A 58 6.16 -11.63 -8.93
CA LEU A 58 4.76 -11.32 -8.64
C LEU A 58 3.87 -11.77 -9.79
N GLY A 59 2.71 -12.33 -9.43
CA GLY A 59 1.67 -12.67 -10.38
C GLY A 59 0.30 -12.47 -9.74
N ARG A 60 -0.73 -12.35 -10.55
CA ARG A 60 -2.10 -12.25 -10.07
C ARG A 60 -2.94 -13.36 -10.64
N VAL A 61 -3.78 -13.96 -9.80
CA VAL A 61 -4.77 -14.97 -10.19
C VAL A 61 -6.06 -14.61 -9.47
N GLU A 62 -7.05 -14.14 -10.23
CA GLU A 62 -8.35 -13.71 -9.69
C GLU A 62 -8.18 -12.69 -8.55
N ASP A 63 -8.60 -13.07 -7.34
CA ASP A 63 -8.56 -12.27 -6.11
C ASP A 63 -7.29 -12.48 -5.29
N ASP A 64 -6.31 -13.23 -5.80
CA ASP A 64 -5.07 -13.50 -5.09
C ASP A 64 -3.84 -12.91 -5.78
N LEU A 65 -2.95 -12.36 -4.95
CA LEU A 65 -1.58 -12.09 -5.34
C LEU A 65 -0.72 -13.33 -5.07
N ILE A 66 0.00 -13.74 -6.09
CA ILE A 66 1.03 -14.75 -6.02
C ILE A 66 2.35 -14.04 -5.78
N VAL A 67 2.99 -14.36 -4.65
CA VAL A 67 4.33 -13.89 -4.32
C VAL A 67 5.29 -15.07 -4.39
N SER A 68 6.35 -14.93 -5.16
CA SER A 68 7.39 -15.93 -5.38
C SER A 68 8.72 -15.32 -4.93
N ALA A 69 9.50 -16.03 -4.13
CA ALA A 69 10.86 -15.62 -3.75
C ALA A 69 11.64 -16.87 -3.32
N ASP A 70 12.91 -16.98 -3.73
CA ASP A 70 13.83 -18.07 -3.38
C ASP A 70 13.22 -19.47 -3.59
N GLY A 71 12.53 -19.67 -4.72
CA GLY A 71 11.86 -20.93 -5.07
C GLY A 71 10.61 -21.26 -4.24
N ARG A 72 10.22 -20.38 -3.30
CA ARG A 72 9.00 -20.52 -2.50
C ARG A 72 7.90 -19.66 -3.12
N ARG A 73 6.66 -20.15 -3.03
CA ARG A 73 5.47 -19.46 -3.55
C ARG A 73 4.42 -19.35 -2.45
N ARG A 74 3.93 -18.14 -2.23
CA ARG A 74 2.84 -17.83 -1.28
C ARG A 74 1.68 -17.21 -2.04
N ARG A 75 0.47 -17.69 -1.74
CA ARG A 75 -0.78 -17.08 -2.20
C ARG A 75 -1.29 -16.13 -1.13
N VAL A 76 -1.62 -14.92 -1.54
CA VAL A 76 -2.07 -13.83 -0.66
C VAL A 76 -3.42 -13.35 -1.15
N THR A 77 -4.48 -13.65 -0.39
CA THR A 77 -5.82 -13.17 -0.72
C THR A 77 -5.90 -11.67 -0.56
N LEU A 78 -6.33 -11.00 -1.63
CA LEU A 78 -6.43 -9.55 -1.68
C LEU A 78 -7.65 -9.06 -0.91
N ALA A 79 -7.47 -7.93 -0.22
CA ALA A 79 -8.57 -7.15 0.31
C ALA A 79 -9.49 -6.68 -0.83
N SER A 80 -10.79 -6.51 -0.57
CA SER A 80 -11.78 -6.22 -1.60
C SER A 80 -11.49 -4.97 -2.44
N VAL A 81 -10.84 -3.96 -1.86
CA VAL A 81 -10.42 -2.76 -2.60
C VAL A 81 -9.39 -3.09 -3.68
N LEU A 82 -8.41 -3.94 -3.36
CA LEU A 82 -7.33 -4.32 -4.26
C LEU A 82 -7.79 -5.27 -5.38
N ARG A 83 -8.90 -6.00 -5.17
CA ARG A 83 -9.50 -6.84 -6.20
C ARG A 83 -9.98 -6.02 -7.41
N ARG A 84 -10.34 -4.77 -7.19
CA ARG A 84 -10.75 -3.81 -8.24
C ARG A 84 -9.62 -2.84 -8.64
N CYS A 85 -8.39 -3.16 -8.27
CA CYS A 85 -7.20 -2.38 -8.64
C CYS A 85 -6.26 -3.25 -9.47
N ILE A 86 -5.36 -2.64 -10.23
CA ILE A 86 -4.26 -3.28 -10.95
C ILE A 86 -2.97 -3.05 -10.15
N ALA A 87 -2.10 -4.06 -10.08
CA ALA A 87 -0.78 -3.90 -9.47
C ALA A 87 0.10 -3.02 -10.37
N ASP A 88 0.61 -1.93 -9.82
CA ASP A 88 1.35 -0.89 -10.53
C ASP A 88 2.86 -1.05 -10.36
N SER A 89 3.30 -1.26 -9.12
CA SER A 89 4.71 -1.43 -8.79
C SER A 89 4.90 -2.28 -7.54
N ALA A 90 6.12 -2.79 -7.37
CA ALA A 90 6.50 -3.51 -6.17
C ALA A 90 7.96 -3.24 -5.81
N GLU A 91 8.23 -3.13 -4.52
CA GLU A 91 9.54 -2.85 -3.96
C GLU A 91 9.75 -3.59 -2.63
N LEU A 92 11.02 -3.75 -2.26
CA LEU A 92 11.40 -4.19 -0.93
C LEU A 92 11.78 -2.98 -0.08
N ASP A 93 11.22 -2.91 1.12
CA ASP A 93 11.55 -1.93 2.15
C ASP A 93 11.97 -2.69 3.43
N GLY A 94 13.28 -2.92 3.55
CA GLY A 94 13.84 -3.82 4.55
C GLY A 94 13.29 -5.25 4.39
N PRO A 95 12.69 -5.85 5.43
CA PRO A 95 12.10 -7.19 5.35
C PRO A 95 10.67 -7.20 4.80
N PHE A 96 10.18 -6.07 4.28
CA PHE A 96 8.80 -5.95 3.81
C PHE A 96 8.75 -5.87 2.30
N LEU A 97 7.81 -6.60 1.70
CA LEU A 97 7.33 -6.36 0.35
C LEU A 97 6.24 -5.30 0.40
N VAL A 98 6.40 -4.25 -0.40
CA VAL A 98 5.37 -3.22 -0.64
C VAL A 98 4.93 -3.34 -2.09
N VAL A 99 3.64 -3.58 -2.32
CA VAL A 99 3.04 -3.62 -3.66
C VAL A 99 2.04 -2.48 -3.75
N ARG A 100 2.23 -1.59 -4.73
CA ARG A 100 1.31 -0.50 -5.00
C ARG A 100 0.31 -0.89 -6.07
N PHE A 101 -0.92 -0.45 -5.88
CA PHE A 101 -2.05 -0.73 -6.75
C PHE A 101 -2.76 0.56 -7.12
N ARG A 102 -3.26 0.61 -8.34
CA ARG A 102 -4.12 1.69 -8.84
C ARG A 102 -5.51 1.16 -9.18
N PRO A 103 -6.59 1.89 -8.89
CA PRO A 103 -7.93 1.56 -9.36
C PRO A 103 -7.94 1.21 -10.83
N ASP A 104 -8.62 0.11 -11.15
CA ASP A 104 -8.84 -0.28 -12.53
C ASP A 104 -9.99 0.56 -13.10
N PRO A 105 -9.75 1.41 -14.12
CA PRO A 105 -10.76 2.30 -14.67
C PRO A 105 -11.92 1.56 -15.35
N ASP A 106 -11.73 0.29 -15.76
CA ASP A 106 -12.78 -0.51 -16.39
C ASP A 106 -13.79 -1.07 -15.38
N VAL A 107 -13.46 -1.07 -14.07
CA VAL A 107 -14.26 -1.71 -13.01
C VAL A 107 -14.63 -0.76 -11.88
N TRP A 108 -13.92 0.36 -11.73
CA TRP A 108 -14.32 1.41 -10.82
C TRP A 108 -15.40 2.30 -11.43
N PRO A 109 -16.44 2.66 -10.67
CA PRO A 109 -17.45 3.60 -11.15
C PRO A 109 -16.81 4.98 -11.34
N LEU A 110 -17.06 5.58 -12.51
CA LEU A 110 -16.76 6.99 -12.80
C LEU A 110 -17.59 7.94 -11.93
#